data_AF-A0A1I7AZR8-F1
#
_entry.id   AF-A0A1I7AZR8-F1
#
_cell.length_a   1.000
_cell.length_b   1.000
_cell.length_c   1.000
_cell.angle_alpha   90.00
_cell.angle_beta   90.00
_cell.angle_gamma   90.00
#
_symmetry.space_group_name_H-M   'P 1'
#
loop_
_entity.id
_entity.type
_entity.pdbx_description
1 polymer ?
#
loop_
_entity_poly.entity_id
_entity_poly.type
_entity_poly.pdbx_seq_one_letter_code
_entity_poly.pdbx_strand_id
1 'polypeptide(L)'
;MKAPWNFSRYLALAKGFIRRGRLPSLLASVARKSDRQAMRLSGLKDDLKLFQALCVAWFRGDYRAISTQALLAAVGALLYFVTPLDGLPDWILGFGYIDDLAVLAWVARTWSDELQAFRLWREQQTPEQQLLLEHIPDPEESPALPVE
;
A
#
# COMPACT_ATOMS: atom_id res chain seq x y z
N MET A 1 0.34 5.68 -19.10
CA MET A 1 0.75 6.98 -18.48
C MET A 1 2.13 6.80 -17.87
N LYS A 2 3.00 7.82 -17.90
CA LYS A 2 4.34 7.71 -17.30
C LYS A 2 4.23 7.80 -15.78
N ALA A 3 5.00 6.97 -15.07
CA ALA A 3 5.09 7.04 -13.61
C ALA A 3 5.66 8.40 -13.17
N PRO A 4 5.24 8.94 -12.02
CA PRO A 4 5.86 10.14 -11.47
C PRO A 4 7.35 9.88 -11.22
N TRP A 5 8.21 10.84 -11.61
CA TRP A 5 9.67 10.63 -11.71
C TRP A 5 10.31 10.13 -10.39
N ASN A 6 9.75 10.54 -9.24
CA ASN A 6 10.22 10.14 -7.92
C ASN A 6 9.81 8.71 -7.52
N PHE A 7 8.77 8.13 -8.14
CA PHE A 7 8.19 6.84 -7.74
C PHE A 7 9.16 5.66 -7.91
N SER A 8 10.08 5.75 -8.87
CA SER A 8 11.11 4.74 -9.11
C SER A 8 11.98 4.46 -7.87
N ARG A 9 12.24 5.48 -7.04
CA ARG A 9 12.97 5.32 -5.77
C ARG A 9 12.16 4.49 -4.77
N TYR A 10 10.85 4.73 -4.70
CA TYR A 10 9.94 4.01 -3.81
C TYR A 10 9.73 2.56 -4.26
N LEU A 11 9.79 2.26 -5.57
CA LEU A 11 9.82 0.87 -6.05
C LEU A 11 11.07 0.10 -5.56
N ALA A 12 12.24 0.75 -5.59
CA ALA A 12 13.47 0.15 -5.07
C ALA A 12 13.39 -0.07 -3.55
N LEU A 13 12.86 0.92 -2.82
CA LEU A 13 12.63 0.80 -1.37
C LEU A 13 11.61 -0.29 -1.04
N ALA A 14 10.50 -0.36 -1.78
CA ALA A 14 9.47 -1.39 -1.63
C ALA A 14 10.07 -2.79 -1.75
N LYS A 15 10.89 -3.03 -2.79
CA LYS A 15 11.62 -4.30 -2.94
C LYS A 15 12.49 -4.61 -1.73
N GLY A 16 13.19 -3.60 -1.20
CA GLY A 16 14.01 -3.72 0.00
C GLY A 16 13.21 -3.96 1.29
N PHE A 17 11.99 -3.43 1.40
CA PHE A 17 11.09 -3.66 2.54
C PHE A 17 10.54 -5.08 2.55
N ILE A 18 10.07 -5.55 1.38
CA ILE A 18 9.56 -6.90 1.19
C ILE A 18 10.66 -7.93 1.53
N ARG A 19 11.85 -7.78 0.93
CA ARG A 19 12.98 -8.71 1.17
C ARG A 19 13.47 -8.76 2.62
N ARG A 20 13.32 -7.67 3.38
CA ARG A 20 13.75 -7.58 4.79
C ARG A 20 12.64 -7.97 5.78
N GLY A 21 11.47 -8.40 5.31
CA GLY A 21 10.33 -8.71 6.18
C GLY A 21 9.74 -7.49 6.90
N ARG A 22 10.00 -6.26 6.44
CA ARG A 22 9.59 -5.01 7.12
C ARG A 22 8.21 -4.50 6.70
N LEU A 23 7.45 -5.32 5.99
CA LEU A 23 6.12 -4.95 5.49
C LEU A 23 5.12 -4.65 6.63
N PRO A 24 5.09 -5.39 7.75
CA PRO A 24 4.22 -5.08 8.88
C PRO A 24 4.45 -3.68 9.48
N SER A 25 5.71 -3.26 9.64
CA SER A 25 6.03 -1.91 10.16
C SER A 25 5.55 -0.79 9.23
N LEU A 26 5.61 -1.01 7.92
CA LEU A 26 5.07 -0.07 6.94
C LEU A 26 3.55 0.01 7.09
N LEU A 27 2.87 -1.12 7.11
CA LEU A 27 1.41 -1.18 7.24
C LEU A 27 0.92 -0.53 8.54
N ALA A 28 1.60 -0.78 9.66
CA ALA A 28 1.29 -0.12 10.93
C ALA A 28 1.46 1.41 10.84
N SER A 29 2.46 1.88 10.09
CA SER A 29 2.69 3.30 9.87
C SER A 29 1.63 3.93 8.94
N VAL A 30 1.18 3.18 7.92
CA VAL A 30 0.06 3.59 7.04
C VAL A 30 -1.20 3.76 7.87
N ALA A 31 -1.58 2.75 8.64
CA ALA A 31 -2.80 2.76 9.44
C ALA A 31 -2.83 3.94 10.44
N ARG A 32 -1.71 4.17 11.15
CA ARG A 32 -1.58 5.31 12.06
C ARG A 32 -1.69 6.65 11.36
N LYS A 33 -1.15 6.79 10.15
CA LYS A 33 -1.22 8.05 9.37
C LYS A 33 -2.61 8.26 8.77
N SER A 34 -3.27 7.19 8.29
CA SER A 34 -4.63 7.26 7.74
C SER A 34 -5.65 7.68 8.78
N ASP A 35 -5.53 7.21 10.02
CA ASP A 35 -6.44 7.58 11.11
C ASP A 35 -6.33 9.07 11.45
N ARG A 36 -5.11 9.61 11.49
CA ARG A 36 -4.88 11.05 11.71
C ARG A 36 -5.45 11.92 10.59
N GLN A 37 -5.54 11.40 9.37
CA GLN A 37 -6.02 12.13 8.20
C GLN A 37 -7.43 11.68 7.75
N ALA A 38 -8.14 10.90 8.57
CA ALA A 38 -9.38 10.23 8.22
C ALA A 38 -10.50 11.20 7.77
N MET A 39 -10.55 12.42 8.28
CA MET A 39 -11.54 13.41 7.86
C MET A 39 -11.32 13.91 6.42
N ARG A 40 -10.07 13.87 5.93
CA ARG A 40 -9.66 14.39 4.61
C ARG A 40 -9.56 13.32 3.53
N LEU A 41 -9.42 12.05 3.91
CA LEU A 41 -9.33 10.91 2.98
C LEU A 41 -10.66 10.21 2.70
N SER A 42 -11.81 10.77 3.07
CA SER A 42 -13.09 10.04 3.01
C SER A 42 -13.42 9.40 1.64
N GLY A 43 -12.95 9.98 0.53
CA GLY A 43 -13.14 9.41 -0.81
C GLY A 43 -12.05 8.43 -1.30
N LEU A 44 -10.88 8.36 -0.65
CA LEU A 44 -9.76 7.48 -1.01
C LEU A 44 -9.44 6.42 0.06
N LYS A 45 -10.23 6.40 1.14
CA LYS A 45 -10.13 5.42 2.23
C LYS A 45 -10.24 3.99 1.73
N ASP A 46 -11.15 3.74 0.78
CA ASP A 46 -11.43 2.38 0.32
C ASP A 46 -10.27 1.82 -0.50
N ASP A 47 -9.66 2.63 -1.36
CA ASP A 47 -8.44 2.23 -2.07
C ASP A 47 -7.27 2.05 -1.10
N LEU A 48 -7.09 2.94 -0.12
CA LEU A 48 -6.03 2.77 0.87
C LEU A 48 -6.21 1.50 1.71
N LYS A 49 -7.43 1.18 2.12
CA LYS A 49 -7.77 -0.08 2.80
C LYS A 49 -7.51 -1.27 1.90
N LEU A 50 -7.84 -1.19 0.62
CA LEU A 50 -7.60 -2.27 -0.32
C LEU A 50 -6.10 -2.54 -0.50
N PHE A 51 -5.28 -1.49 -0.64
CA PHE A 51 -3.84 -1.63 -0.76
C PHE A 51 -3.22 -2.25 0.50
N GLN A 52 -3.69 -1.85 1.68
CA GLN A 52 -3.29 -2.45 2.95
C GLN A 52 -3.68 -3.94 3.00
N ALA A 53 -4.96 -4.27 2.75
CA ALA A 53 -5.44 -5.64 2.77
C ALA A 53 -4.70 -6.53 1.76
N LEU A 54 -4.39 -6.01 0.57
CA LEU A 54 -3.57 -6.71 -0.42
C LEU A 54 -2.18 -7.03 0.12
N CYS A 55 -1.54 -6.06 0.74
CA CYS A 55 -0.22 -6.26 1.34
C CYS A 55 -0.26 -7.24 2.51
N VAL A 56 -1.32 -7.23 3.33
CA VAL A 56 -1.53 -8.19 4.42
C VAL A 56 -1.75 -9.60 3.87
N ALA A 57 -2.68 -9.77 2.92
CA ALA A 57 -2.97 -11.05 2.29
C ALA A 57 -1.71 -11.64 1.63
N TRP A 58 -0.92 -10.79 0.97
CA TRP A 58 0.37 -11.19 0.43
C TRP A 58 1.37 -11.50 1.55
N PHE A 59 1.49 -10.69 2.59
CA PHE A 59 2.42 -10.96 3.70
C PHE A 59 2.17 -12.33 4.35
N ARG A 60 0.90 -12.65 4.60
CA ARG A 60 0.46 -13.92 5.21
C ARG A 60 0.40 -15.08 4.23
N GLY A 61 0.51 -14.83 2.94
CA GLY A 61 0.48 -15.86 1.91
C GLY A 61 -0.91 -16.32 1.49
N ASP A 62 -1.96 -15.68 2.00
CA ASP A 62 -3.35 -15.93 1.60
C ASP A 62 -3.62 -15.57 0.14
N TYR A 63 -2.90 -14.57 -0.40
CA TYR A 63 -3.04 -14.12 -1.78
C TYR A 63 -1.71 -13.98 -2.51
N ARG A 64 -1.56 -14.73 -3.62
CA ARG A 64 -0.36 -14.74 -4.48
C ARG A 64 -0.66 -14.47 -5.96
N ALA A 65 -1.94 -14.36 -6.33
CA ALA A 65 -2.37 -14.08 -7.70
C ALA A 65 -2.24 -12.58 -8.04
N ILE A 66 -1.02 -12.06 -7.93
CA ILE A 66 -0.69 -10.68 -8.27
C ILE A 66 0.68 -10.61 -8.93
N SER A 67 0.83 -9.80 -9.97
CA SER A 67 2.17 -9.56 -10.53
C SER A 67 3.09 -8.86 -9.53
N THR A 68 4.38 -9.20 -9.58
CA THR A 68 5.40 -8.57 -8.75
C THR A 68 5.43 -7.05 -8.94
N GLN A 69 5.16 -6.56 -10.16
CA GLN A 69 5.13 -5.14 -10.46
C GLN A 69 3.95 -4.43 -9.77
N ALA A 70 2.75 -5.02 -9.81
CA ALA A 70 1.57 -4.49 -9.13
C ALA A 70 1.76 -4.46 -7.61
N LEU A 71 2.32 -5.53 -7.03
CA LEU A 71 2.65 -5.58 -5.61
C LEU A 71 3.67 -4.49 -5.22
N LEU A 72 4.77 -4.36 -5.97
CA LEU A 72 5.78 -3.34 -5.71
C LEU A 72 5.21 -1.93 -5.83
N ALA A 73 4.30 -1.70 -6.78
CA ALA A 73 3.62 -0.42 -6.93
C ALA A 73 2.66 -0.14 -5.77
N ALA A 74 1.91 -1.14 -5.29
CA ALA A 74 1.06 -0.99 -4.11
C ALA A 74 1.88 -0.65 -2.86
N VAL A 75 2.93 -1.43 -2.58
CA VAL A 75 3.85 -1.17 -1.45
C VAL A 75 4.55 0.18 -1.60
N GLY A 76 4.97 0.54 -2.82
CA GLY A 76 5.60 1.81 -3.12
C GLY A 76 4.66 3.00 -2.87
N ALA A 77 3.38 2.89 -3.23
CA ALA A 77 2.39 3.92 -2.97
C ALA A 77 2.10 4.09 -1.47
N LEU A 78 2.04 2.98 -0.72
CA LEU A 78 1.92 3.02 0.74
C LEU A 78 3.14 3.64 1.40
N LEU A 79 4.34 3.33 0.90
CA LEU A 79 5.59 3.92 1.38
C LEU A 79 5.66 5.42 1.09
N TYR A 80 5.27 5.83 -0.11
CA TYR A 80 5.13 7.24 -0.48
C TYR A 80 4.20 7.96 0.49
N PHE A 81 3.01 7.37 0.72
CA PHE A 81 2.02 7.91 1.63
C PHE A 81 2.53 8.04 3.07
N VAL A 82 3.35 7.12 3.58
CA VAL A 82 3.83 7.17 4.98
C VAL A 82 5.05 8.08 5.18
N THR A 83 5.96 8.12 4.22
CA THR A 83 7.27 8.75 4.40
C THR A 83 7.12 10.27 4.56
N PRO A 84 7.53 10.87 5.70
CA PRO A 84 7.26 12.30 5.93
C PRO A 84 8.19 13.28 5.21
N LEU A 85 9.30 12.84 4.58
CA LEU A 85 10.41 13.74 4.24
C LEU A 85 11.30 13.17 3.12
N ASP A 86 11.00 13.39 1.84
CA ASP A 86 12.06 13.26 0.82
C ASP A 86 11.84 14.20 -0.39
N GLY A 87 12.15 15.49 -0.19
CA GLY A 87 12.94 16.22 -1.20
C GLY A 87 12.25 17.09 -2.24
N LEU A 88 11.10 17.73 -1.97
CA LEU A 88 10.68 18.92 -2.71
C LEU A 88 11.07 20.18 -1.90
N PRO A 89 12.17 20.89 -2.26
CA PRO A 89 12.39 22.25 -1.77
C PRO A 89 11.45 23.20 -2.54
N ASP A 90 10.69 23.98 -1.77
CA ASP A 90 9.89 25.16 -2.14
C ASP A 90 9.18 25.16 -3.50
N TRP A 91 7.90 24.79 -3.51
CA TRP A 91 6.78 25.56 -4.11
C TRP A 91 5.47 24.76 -3.98
N ILE A 92 4.70 25.05 -2.94
CA ILE A 92 3.26 25.35 -3.01
C ILE A 92 2.79 25.43 -1.56
N LEU A 93 2.87 26.65 -1.05
CA LEU A 93 2.12 27.15 0.09
C LEU A 93 0.64 26.76 -0.08
N GLY A 94 0.22 25.61 0.46
CA GLY A 94 -1.20 25.26 0.63
C GLY A 94 -1.73 23.94 0.02
N PHE A 95 -0.97 23.18 -0.79
CA PHE A 95 -1.51 21.98 -1.49
C PHE A 95 -0.65 20.70 -1.43
N GLY A 96 0.31 20.62 -0.52
CA GLY A 96 1.28 19.50 -0.43
C GLY A 96 0.72 18.09 -0.14
N TYR A 97 -0.60 17.88 -0.15
CA TYR A 97 -1.24 16.57 0.07
C TYR A 97 -1.89 15.98 -1.19
N ILE A 98 -2.07 16.79 -2.25
CA ILE A 98 -2.70 16.32 -3.50
C ILE A 98 -1.80 15.32 -4.23
N ASP A 99 -0.48 15.48 -4.12
CA ASP A 99 0.49 14.64 -4.84
C ASP A 99 0.53 13.19 -4.33
N ASP A 100 0.43 12.97 -3.00
CA ASP A 100 0.32 11.63 -2.40
C ASP A 100 -0.93 10.87 -2.88
N LEU A 101 -2.07 11.58 -2.93
CA LEU A 101 -3.32 11.02 -3.42
C LEU A 101 -3.27 10.77 -4.93
N ALA A 102 -2.56 11.61 -5.68
CA ALA A 102 -2.35 11.44 -7.12
C ALA A 102 -1.51 10.18 -7.41
N VAL A 103 -0.48 9.89 -6.61
CA VAL A 103 0.31 8.66 -6.74
C VAL A 103 -0.55 7.42 -6.43
N LEU A 104 -1.31 7.44 -5.33
CA LEU A 104 -2.22 6.34 -4.98
C LEU A 104 -3.27 6.11 -6.09
N ALA A 105 -3.92 7.16 -6.56
CA ALA A 105 -4.90 7.10 -7.64
C ALA A 105 -4.28 6.63 -8.96
N TRP A 106 -3.06 7.07 -9.28
CA TRP A 106 -2.33 6.63 -10.46
C TRP A 106 -1.98 5.13 -10.38
N VAL A 107 -1.52 4.63 -9.23
CA VAL A 107 -1.27 3.20 -9.04
C VAL A 107 -2.58 2.41 -9.12
N ALA A 108 -3.65 2.89 -8.49
CA ALA A 108 -4.96 2.25 -8.53
C ALA A 108 -5.50 2.12 -9.95
N ARG A 109 -5.31 3.16 -10.78
CA ARG A 109 -5.70 3.16 -12.19
C ARG A 109 -4.77 2.32 -13.06
N THR A 110 -3.46 2.32 -12.79
CA THR A 110 -2.48 1.58 -13.58
C THR A 110 -2.62 0.07 -13.37
N TRP A 111 -2.97 -0.35 -12.17
CA TRP A 111 -3.12 -1.74 -11.77
C TRP A 111 -4.58 -2.09 -11.46
N SER A 112 -5.53 -1.46 -12.17
CA SER A 112 -6.96 -1.63 -11.91
C SER A 112 -7.41 -3.08 -11.97
N ASP A 113 -6.87 -3.84 -12.92
CA ASP A 113 -7.29 -5.22 -13.18
C ASP A 113 -6.79 -6.17 -12.07
N GLU A 114 -5.56 -5.98 -11.63
CA GLU A 114 -4.96 -6.71 -10.49
C GLU A 114 -5.69 -6.39 -9.18
N LEU A 115 -6.02 -5.11 -8.96
CA LEU A 115 -6.79 -4.68 -7.79
C LEU A 115 -8.24 -5.16 -7.84
N GLN A 116 -8.84 -5.25 -9.03
CA GLN A 116 -10.18 -5.83 -9.19
C GLN A 116 -10.17 -7.33 -8.92
N ALA A 117 -9.19 -8.07 -9.45
CA ALA A 117 -9.00 -9.49 -9.15
C ALA A 117 -8.85 -9.72 -7.63
N PHE A 118 -8.05 -8.89 -6.95
CA PHE A 118 -7.92 -8.96 -5.51
C PHE A 118 -9.23 -8.61 -4.78
N ARG A 119 -9.97 -7.58 -5.22
CA ARG A 119 -11.29 -7.23 -4.64
C ARG A 119 -12.26 -8.41 -4.72
N LEU A 120 -12.39 -9.01 -5.90
CA LEU A 120 -13.26 -10.17 -6.12
C LEU A 120 -12.85 -11.37 -5.28
N TRP A 121 -11.54 -11.65 -5.19
CA TRP A 121 -11.04 -12.71 -4.32
C TRP A 121 -11.38 -12.45 -2.85
N ARG A 122 -11.19 -11.21 -2.37
CA ARG A 122 -11.48 -10.81 -0.99
C ARG A 122 -12.96 -10.95 -0.65
N GLU A 123 -13.84 -10.59 -1.56
CA GLU A 123 -15.31 -10.70 -1.41
C GLU A 123 -15.79 -12.15 -1.31
N GLN A 124 -15.00 -13.11 -1.84
CA GLN A 124 -15.28 -14.54 -1.73
C GLN A 124 -14.79 -15.17 -0.41
N GLN A 125 -14.02 -14.44 0.40
CA GLN A 125 -13.50 -14.94 1.68
C GLN A 125 -14.57 -14.91 2.77
N THR A 126 -14.42 -15.74 3.80
CA THR A 126 -15.34 -15.72 4.95
C THR A 126 -15.27 -14.38 5.69
N PRO A 127 -16.33 -13.97 6.43
CA PRO A 127 -16.29 -12.75 7.22
C PRO A 127 -15.10 -12.70 8.20
N GLU A 128 -14.75 -13.86 8.78
CA GLU A 128 -13.61 -14.03 9.67
C GLU A 128 -12.29 -13.74 8.95
N GLN A 129 -12.10 -14.28 7.75
CA GLN A 129 -10.92 -14.01 6.92
C GLN A 129 -10.86 -12.55 6.48
N GLN A 130 -11.99 -11.93 6.12
CA GLN A 130 -12.02 -10.51 5.77
C GLN A 130 -11.58 -9.63 6.95
N LEU A 131 -12.04 -9.93 8.16
CA LEU A 131 -11.60 -9.24 9.39
C LEU A 131 -10.10 -9.43 9.65
N LEU A 132 -9.57 -10.64 9.42
CA LEU A 132 -8.14 -10.90 9.53
C LEU A 132 -7.32 -10.06 8.54
N LEU A 133 -7.81 -9.86 7.32
CA LEU A 133 -7.14 -9.03 6.31
C LEU A 133 -7.16 -7.54 6.65
N GLU A 134 -8.15 -7.08 7.42
CA GLU A 134 -8.19 -5.72 7.96
C GLU A 134 -7.26 -5.55 9.17
N HIS A 135 -6.91 -6.65 9.84
CA HIS A 135 -5.97 -6.63 10.95
C HIS A 135 -4.53 -6.50 10.45
N ILE A 136 -3.95 -5.32 10.68
CA ILE A 136 -2.55 -5.05 10.37
C ILE A 136 -1.64 -5.93 11.22
N PRO A 137 -0.73 -6.70 10.60
CA PRO A 137 0.18 -7.60 11.32
C PRO A 137 1.11 -6.80 12.24
N ASP A 138 1.44 -7.40 13.39
CA ASP A 138 2.39 -6.84 14.32
C ASP A 138 3.79 -6.74 13.69
N PRO A 139 4.62 -5.75 14.07
CA PRO A 139 5.97 -5.60 13.53
C PRO A 139 6.88 -6.81 13.81
N GLU A 140 6.55 -7.62 14.81
CA GLU A 140 7.25 -8.85 15.19
C GLU A 140 6.68 -10.10 14.48
N GLU A 141 5.55 -10.00 13.77
CA GLU A 141 4.97 -11.11 13.02
C GLU A 141 5.93 -11.48 11.87
N SER A 142 6.31 -12.76 11.80
CA SER A 142 7.16 -13.27 10.72
C SER A 142 6.30 -13.64 9.50
N PRO A 143 6.79 -13.41 8.27
CA PRO A 143 6.03 -13.78 7.07
C PRO A 143 5.81 -15.29 7.05
N ALA A 144 4.63 -15.71 6.60
CA ALA A 144 4.27 -17.12 6.54
C ALA A 144 5.17 -17.94 5.59
N LEU A 145 5.86 -17.27 4.65
CA LEU A 145 6.80 -17.88 3.71
C LEU A 145 8.06 -17.01 3.50
N PRO A 146 9.23 -17.61 3.23
CA PRO A 146 10.43 -16.89 2.83
C PRO A 146 10.15 -16.10 1.53
N VAL A 147 10.58 -14.84 1.51
CA VAL A 147 10.58 -14.04 0.28
C VAL A 147 11.79 -14.47 -0.55
N GLU A 148 11.59 -15.39 -1.50
CA GLU A 148 12.60 -15.74 -2.52
C GLU A 148 12.75 -14.67 -3.60
#